data_AF-B1WZA6-F1
#
_entry.id   AF-B1WZA6-F1
#
_cell.length_a   1.000
_cell.length_b   1.000
_cell.length_c   1.000
_cell.angle_alpha   90.00
_cell.angle_beta   90.00
_cell.angle_gamma   90.00
#
_symmetry.space_group_name_H-M   'P 1'
#
loop_
_entity.id
_entity.type
_entity.pdbx_description
1 polymer ?
#
loop_
_entity_poly.entity_id
_entity_poly.type
_entity_poly.pdbx_seq_one_letter_code
_entity_poly.pdbx_strand_id
1 'polypeptide(L)'
;MIPNAPKIDAELPSVDRCKDQLREAKTPQERAIIRAGWELFGPRQTYDETIVITAMSGVDGMCRPLGYQAFVFVGEQFAGTLSPQPMNSRTDGDMARIFLTSPSSLFVEYKRYDNDDPLCCPSGMNRVLFTIEPNNAKPLLIPIEIMAEA
;
A
#
# COMPACT_ATOMS: atom_id res chain seq x y z
N MET A 1 3.69 8.21 -13.07
CA MET A 1 3.37 6.90 -13.69
C MET A 1 3.24 5.90 -12.55
N ILE A 2 2.29 4.97 -12.63
CA ILE A 2 2.15 3.92 -11.61
C ILE A 2 3.24 2.87 -11.87
N PRO A 3 4.02 2.46 -10.85
CA PRO A 3 5.02 1.40 -11.02
C PRO A 3 4.35 0.06 -11.34
N ASN A 4 5.01 -0.76 -12.16
CA ASN A 4 4.52 -2.11 -12.46
C ASN A 4 4.59 -3.00 -11.21
N ALA A 5 3.66 -3.95 -11.12
CA ALA A 5 3.68 -4.99 -10.10
C ALA A 5 5.00 -5.78 -10.18
N PRO A 6 5.70 -6.01 -9.05
CA PRO A 6 6.85 -6.91 -9.05
C PRO A 6 6.46 -8.31 -9.51
N LYS A 7 7.36 -8.97 -10.23
CA LYS A 7 7.29 -10.41 -10.44
C LYS A 7 7.76 -11.10 -9.16
N ILE A 8 6.99 -12.07 -8.69
CA ILE A 8 7.41 -12.90 -7.56
C ILE A 8 7.95 -14.20 -8.15
N ASP A 9 9.25 -14.39 -8.07
CA ASP A 9 9.97 -15.55 -8.59
C ASP A 9 9.83 -16.76 -7.64
N ALA A 10 8.58 -17.13 -7.36
CA ALA A 10 8.20 -18.30 -6.56
C ALA A 10 6.87 -18.86 -7.06
N GLU A 11 6.65 -20.16 -6.90
CA GLU A 11 5.36 -20.78 -7.19
C GLU A 11 4.35 -20.36 -6.10
N LEU A 12 3.61 -19.29 -6.38
CA LEU A 12 2.58 -18.79 -5.48
C LEU A 12 1.25 -19.48 -5.73
N PRO A 13 0.43 -19.66 -4.68
CA PRO A 13 -0.97 -20.00 -4.88
C PRO A 13 -1.67 -18.97 -5.77
N SER A 14 -2.61 -19.43 -6.61
CA SER A 14 -3.42 -18.51 -7.40
C SER A 14 -4.21 -17.55 -6.51
N VAL A 15 -4.18 -16.25 -6.83
CA VAL A 15 -4.99 -15.22 -6.18
C VAL A 15 -6.50 -15.50 -6.26
N ASP A 16 -6.94 -16.30 -7.24
CA ASP A 16 -8.34 -16.69 -7.41
C ASP A 16 -8.93 -17.44 -6.22
N ARG A 17 -8.10 -18.11 -5.42
CA ARG A 17 -8.56 -18.78 -4.20
C ARG A 17 -8.90 -17.79 -3.08
N CYS A 18 -8.49 -16.54 -3.23
CA CYS A 18 -8.68 -15.44 -2.29
C CYS A 18 -9.68 -14.42 -2.82
N LYS A 19 -10.58 -14.82 -3.75
CA LYS A 19 -11.59 -13.96 -4.41
C LYS A 19 -12.39 -13.09 -3.46
N ASP A 20 -12.70 -13.58 -2.26
CA ASP A 20 -13.46 -12.82 -1.25
C ASP A 20 -12.69 -11.59 -0.72
N GLN A 21 -11.37 -11.55 -0.88
CA GLN A 21 -10.52 -10.40 -0.53
C GLN A 21 -10.22 -9.49 -1.72
N LEU A 22 -10.47 -9.97 -2.94
CA LEU A 22 -10.23 -9.23 -4.17
C LEU A 22 -11.34 -8.21 -4.41
N ARG A 23 -10.98 -7.14 -5.11
CA ARG A 23 -11.92 -6.11 -5.54
C ARG A 23 -11.86 -5.90 -7.04
N GLU A 24 -13.02 -5.67 -7.61
CA GLU A 24 -13.14 -5.14 -8.96
C GLU A 24 -12.82 -3.64 -8.99
N ALA A 25 -12.23 -3.17 -10.08
CA ALA A 25 -12.01 -1.75 -10.31
C ALA A 25 -13.31 -1.01 -10.61
N LYS A 26 -13.59 0.03 -9.82
CA LYS A 26 -14.75 0.92 -9.97
C LYS A 26 -14.34 2.30 -10.48
N THR A 27 -13.09 2.73 -10.29
CA THR A 27 -12.61 4.05 -10.69
C THR A 27 -11.52 4.00 -11.78
N PRO A 28 -11.25 5.13 -12.49
CA PRO A 28 -10.13 5.22 -13.43
C PRO A 28 -8.76 4.90 -12.80
N GLN A 29 -8.55 5.30 -11.55
CA GLN A 29 -7.32 5.08 -10.77
C GLN A 29 -7.13 3.58 -10.50
N GLU A 30 -8.19 2.90 -10.04
CA GLU A 30 -8.20 1.44 -9.84
C GLU A 30 -7.93 0.68 -11.14
N ARG A 31 -8.54 1.11 -12.26
CA ARG A 31 -8.24 0.54 -13.58
C ARG A 31 -6.78 0.79 -14.01
N ALA A 32 -6.20 1.93 -13.66
CA ALA A 32 -4.80 2.23 -13.96
C ALA A 32 -3.84 1.34 -13.16
N ILE A 33 -4.17 1.04 -11.90
CA ILE A 33 -3.44 0.08 -11.06
C ILE A 33 -3.52 -1.33 -11.67
N ILE A 34 -4.71 -1.81 -12.03
CA ILE A 34 -4.86 -3.14 -12.67
C ILE A 34 -4.07 -3.23 -13.99
N ARG A 35 -4.10 -2.18 -14.82
CA ARG A 35 -3.29 -2.13 -16.05
C ARG A 35 -1.78 -2.21 -15.80
N ALA A 36 -1.31 -1.83 -14.62
CA ALA A 36 0.09 -1.96 -14.22
C ALA A 36 0.41 -3.35 -13.62
N GLY A 37 -0.54 -4.29 -13.65
CA GLY A 37 -0.35 -5.71 -13.27
C GLY A 37 -0.70 -6.04 -11.82
N TRP A 38 -1.40 -5.16 -11.12
CA TRP A 38 -1.74 -5.34 -9.71
C TRP A 38 -3.16 -5.86 -9.50
N GLU A 39 -3.37 -6.61 -8.43
CA GLU A 39 -4.67 -7.08 -7.96
C GLU A 39 -5.17 -6.23 -6.78
N LEU A 40 -6.38 -5.68 -6.87
CA LEU A 40 -6.92 -4.81 -5.83
C LEU A 40 -7.40 -5.62 -4.62
N PHE A 41 -7.10 -5.16 -3.41
CA PHE A 41 -7.57 -5.75 -2.16
C PHE A 41 -7.82 -4.67 -1.11
N GLY A 42 -8.53 -5.03 -0.03
CA GLY A 42 -8.75 -4.12 1.10
C GLY A 42 -9.66 -2.92 0.76
N PRO A 43 -9.94 -2.04 1.73
CA PRO A 43 -10.81 -0.88 1.48
C PRO A 43 -10.10 0.18 0.64
N ARG A 44 -10.86 0.86 -0.24
CA ARG A 44 -10.47 2.16 -0.79
C ARG A 44 -10.78 3.23 0.25
N GLN A 45 -9.79 4.03 0.62
CA GLN A 45 -9.98 5.20 1.47
C GLN A 45 -10.11 6.46 0.62
N THR A 46 -10.96 7.40 1.02
CA THR A 46 -11.19 8.65 0.29
C THR A 46 -11.40 9.79 1.27
N TYR A 47 -10.77 10.93 0.98
CA TYR A 47 -11.00 12.20 1.65
C TYR A 47 -10.99 13.27 0.55
N ASP A 48 -12.16 13.87 0.29
CA ASP A 48 -12.39 14.75 -0.86
C ASP A 48 -11.88 14.11 -2.17
N GLU A 49 -10.91 14.72 -2.84
CA GLU A 49 -10.32 14.21 -4.10
C GLU A 49 -9.18 13.22 -3.88
N THR A 50 -8.70 13.06 -2.65
CA THR A 50 -7.58 12.18 -2.32
C THR A 50 -8.05 10.76 -2.09
N ILE A 51 -7.43 9.82 -2.79
CA ILE A 51 -7.80 8.40 -2.75
C ILE A 51 -6.56 7.58 -2.43
N VAL A 52 -6.70 6.65 -1.47
CA VAL A 52 -5.71 5.61 -1.19
C VAL A 52 -6.27 4.25 -1.56
N ILE A 53 -5.52 3.51 -2.37
CA ILE A 53 -5.89 2.17 -2.86
C ILE A 53 -4.75 1.20 -2.56
N THR A 54 -5.06 0.06 -1.96
CA THR A 54 -4.12 -1.04 -1.77
C THR A 54 -4.25 -2.06 -2.90
N ALA A 55 -3.11 -2.53 -3.40
CA ALA A 55 -3.06 -3.58 -4.42
C ALA A 55 -1.82 -4.47 -4.23
N MET A 56 -1.93 -5.74 -4.61
CA MET A 56 -0.92 -6.79 -4.39
C MET A 56 -0.52 -7.46 -5.70
N SER A 57 0.64 -8.11 -5.70
CA SER A 57 1.14 -8.88 -6.84
C SER A 57 0.95 -10.37 -6.69
N GLY A 58 0.64 -10.82 -5.46
CA GLY A 58 0.37 -12.21 -5.15
C GLY A 58 -0.06 -12.37 -3.70
N VAL A 59 -0.25 -13.62 -3.30
CA VAL A 59 -0.66 -14.00 -1.96
C VAL A 59 0.12 -15.20 -1.46
N ASP A 60 0.27 -15.31 -0.14
CA ASP A 60 0.77 -16.55 0.46
C ASP A 60 -0.33 -17.59 0.73
N GLY A 61 0.07 -18.72 1.34
CA GLY A 61 -0.75 -19.87 1.74
C GLY A 61 -2.01 -19.54 2.54
N MET A 62 -2.12 -18.37 3.17
CA MET A 62 -3.26 -17.90 3.97
C MET A 62 -3.92 -16.64 3.39
N CYS A 63 -3.75 -16.38 2.09
CA CYS A 63 -4.30 -15.20 1.40
C CYS A 63 -3.75 -13.87 1.92
N ARG A 64 -2.55 -13.84 2.51
CA ARG A 64 -1.93 -12.58 2.93
C ARG A 64 -1.20 -11.95 1.73
N PRO A 65 -1.30 -10.62 1.51
CA PRO A 65 -0.73 -9.98 0.34
C PRO A 65 0.80 -10.04 0.32
N LEU A 66 1.35 -10.30 -0.87
CA LEU A 66 2.77 -10.30 -1.18
C LEU A 66 3.07 -9.31 -2.31
N GLY A 67 4.27 -8.72 -2.26
CA GLY A 67 4.71 -7.71 -3.22
C GLY A 67 3.68 -6.61 -3.41
N TYR A 68 3.11 -6.10 -2.31
CA TYR A 68 1.96 -5.21 -2.32
C TYR A 68 2.34 -3.75 -2.05
N GLN A 69 1.47 -2.83 -2.47
CA GLN A 69 1.65 -1.39 -2.30
C GLN A 69 0.33 -0.71 -1.92
N ALA A 70 0.45 0.49 -1.35
CA ALA A 70 -0.64 1.44 -1.25
C ALA A 70 -0.33 2.65 -2.14
N PHE A 71 -1.26 2.99 -3.02
CA PHE A 71 -1.14 4.03 -4.04
C PHE A 71 -1.99 5.23 -3.65
N VAL A 72 -1.41 6.42 -3.73
CA VAL A 72 -2.07 7.69 -3.43
C VAL A 72 -2.35 8.45 -4.71
N PHE A 73 -3.58 8.91 -4.86
CA PHE A 73 -4.02 9.76 -5.97
C PHE A 73 -4.67 11.03 -5.43
N VAL A 74 -4.56 12.12 -6.18
CA VAL A 74 -5.38 13.34 -6.02
C VAL A 74 -6.10 13.58 -7.34
N GLY A 75 -7.43 13.50 -7.31
CA GLY A 75 -8.23 13.42 -8.53
C GLY A 75 -7.78 12.24 -9.39
N GLU A 76 -7.50 12.46 -10.67
CA GLU A 76 -7.00 11.42 -11.58
C GLU A 76 -5.47 11.25 -11.56
N GLN A 77 -4.76 12.06 -10.78
CA GLN A 77 -3.30 12.12 -10.80
C GLN A 77 -2.68 11.23 -9.72
N PHE A 78 -1.69 10.43 -10.11
CA PHE A 78 -0.90 9.61 -9.19
C PHE A 78 0.13 10.47 -8.43
N ALA A 79 0.05 10.47 -7.09
CA ALA A 79 0.92 11.25 -6.22
C ALA A 79 2.14 10.47 -5.70
N GLY A 80 2.01 9.15 -5.52
CA GLY A 80 3.09 8.30 -5.04
C GLY A 80 2.60 7.02 -4.37
N THR A 81 3.54 6.20 -3.91
CA THR A 81 3.28 5.01 -3.07
C THR A 81 3.68 5.27 -1.63
N LEU A 82 2.99 4.65 -0.68
CA LEU A 82 3.26 4.84 0.76
C LEU A 82 4.57 4.16 1.21
N SER A 83 5.05 3.16 0.47
CA SER A 83 6.38 2.57 0.68
C SER A 83 7.26 2.77 -0.56
N PRO A 84 8.58 2.97 -0.41
CA PRO A 84 9.52 3.07 -1.54
C PRO A 84 9.67 1.76 -2.32
N GLN A 85 9.35 0.61 -1.70
CA GLN A 85 9.41 -0.71 -2.32
C GLN A 85 8.15 -1.52 -2.00
N PRO A 86 7.75 -2.48 -2.85
CA PRO A 86 6.66 -3.38 -2.53
C PRO A 86 6.91 -4.14 -1.23
N MET A 87 5.88 -4.23 -0.38
CA MET A 87 5.92 -4.85 0.94
C MET A 87 5.43 -6.29 0.88
N ASN A 88 5.81 -7.09 1.88
CA ASN A 88 5.27 -8.42 2.09
C ASN A 88 4.59 -8.49 3.46
N SER A 89 3.51 -9.26 3.54
CA SER A 89 2.87 -9.50 4.83
C SER A 89 3.81 -10.24 5.78
N ARG A 90 3.81 -9.83 7.05
CA ARG A 90 4.64 -10.43 8.11
C ARG A 90 6.15 -10.35 7.86
N THR A 91 6.60 -9.24 7.28
CA THR A 91 8.02 -8.89 7.19
C THR A 91 8.25 -7.49 7.75
N ASP A 92 9.50 -7.11 8.01
CA ASP A 92 9.83 -5.73 8.40
C ASP A 92 9.31 -4.74 7.36
N GLY A 93 8.66 -3.67 7.81
CA GLY A 93 8.03 -2.68 6.93
C GLY A 93 6.65 -3.09 6.40
N ASP A 94 6.05 -4.19 6.86
CA ASP A 94 4.65 -4.56 6.55
C ASP A 94 3.69 -3.49 7.09
N MET A 95 2.79 -2.99 6.24
CA MET A 95 1.80 -1.99 6.60
C MET A 95 0.74 -2.55 7.54
N ALA A 96 0.57 -1.90 8.69
CA ALA A 96 -0.46 -2.25 9.66
C ALA A 96 -1.76 -1.47 9.42
N ARG A 97 -1.65 -0.15 9.28
CA ARG A 97 -2.81 0.76 9.16
C ARG A 97 -2.47 2.01 8.36
N ILE A 98 -3.45 2.52 7.63
CA ILE A 98 -3.40 3.80 6.93
C ILE A 98 -4.49 4.68 7.50
N PHE A 99 -4.13 5.91 7.85
CA PHE A 99 -5.04 6.94 8.31
C PHE A 99 -4.96 8.15 7.39
N LEU A 100 -5.93 8.28 6.48
CA LEU A 100 -6.11 9.48 5.67
C LEU A 100 -6.84 10.54 6.51
N THR A 101 -6.11 11.54 7.01
CA THR A 101 -6.60 12.48 8.03
C THR A 101 -7.12 13.80 7.45
N SER A 102 -6.67 14.17 6.26
CA SER A 102 -7.14 15.34 5.52
C SER A 102 -6.99 15.12 4.01
N PRO A 103 -7.39 16.07 3.14
CA PRO A 103 -7.16 15.96 1.70
C PRO A 103 -5.67 15.88 1.34
N SER A 104 -4.78 16.42 2.18
CA SER A 104 -3.34 16.52 1.89
C SER A 104 -2.46 15.84 2.93
N SER A 105 -3.02 15.18 3.95
CA SER A 105 -2.24 14.56 5.01
C SER A 105 -2.77 13.17 5.34
N LEU A 106 -1.83 12.27 5.59
CA LEU A 106 -2.09 10.91 6.02
C LEU A 106 -0.90 10.41 6.84
N PHE A 107 -1.14 9.48 7.74
CA PHE A 107 -0.07 8.73 8.37
C PHE A 107 -0.28 7.24 8.22
N VAL A 108 0.84 6.51 8.25
CA VAL A 108 0.86 5.06 8.09
C VAL A 108 1.63 4.45 9.23
N GLU A 109 1.11 3.35 9.75
CA GLU A 109 1.78 2.51 10.73
C GLU A 109 2.37 1.30 10.01
N TYR A 110 3.67 1.06 10.24
CA TYR A 110 4.45 -0.05 9.69
C TYR A 110 4.95 -0.93 10.83
N LYS A 111 4.83 -2.24 10.65
CA LYS A 111 5.34 -3.22 11.59
C LYS A 111 6.86 -3.28 11.52
N ARG A 112 7.49 -3.40 12.67
CA ARG A 112 8.92 -3.70 12.80
C ARG A 112 9.09 -5.14 13.21
N TYR A 113 9.77 -5.91 12.36
CA TYR A 113 10.15 -7.29 12.64
C TYR A 113 11.66 -7.38 12.76
N ASP A 114 12.13 -7.95 13.85
CA ASP A 114 13.51 -8.40 13.99
C ASP A 114 13.66 -9.84 13.49
N ASN A 115 14.90 -10.30 13.31
CA ASN A 115 15.18 -11.65 12.80
C ASN A 115 14.67 -12.76 13.72
N ASP A 116 14.52 -12.47 15.02
CA ASP A 116 14.06 -13.42 16.03
C ASP A 116 12.53 -13.36 16.24
N ASP A 117 11.84 -12.42 15.60
CA ASP A 117 10.41 -12.26 15.78
C ASP A 117 9.62 -13.40 15.12
N PRO A 118 8.67 -14.02 15.84
CA PRO A 118 7.71 -14.90 15.21
C PRO A 118 6.89 -14.12 14.17
N LEU A 119 6.60 -14.73 13.02
CA LEU A 119 5.85 -14.08 11.94
C LEU A 119 4.52 -13.43 12.39
N CYS A 120 3.87 -13.97 13.44
CA CYS A 120 2.62 -13.41 13.97
C CYS A 120 2.76 -12.04 14.64
N CYS A 121 3.95 -11.71 15.11
CA CYS A 121 4.11 -10.90 16.31
C CYS A 121 5.34 -9.98 16.15
N PRO A 122 5.18 -8.82 15.49
CA PRO A 122 6.26 -7.85 15.36
C PRO A 122 6.67 -7.29 16.73
N SER A 123 7.96 -7.02 16.92
CA SER A 123 8.51 -6.43 18.15
C SER A 123 8.20 -4.94 18.31
N GLY A 124 7.88 -4.24 17.22
CA GLY A 124 7.65 -2.80 17.26
C GLY A 124 6.82 -2.25 16.11
N MET A 125 6.64 -0.93 16.13
CA MET A 125 5.87 -0.18 15.14
C MET A 125 6.59 1.14 14.82
N ASN A 126 6.60 1.51 13.54
CA ASN A 126 6.97 2.84 13.10
C ASN A 126 5.75 3.55 12.53
N ARG A 127 5.63 4.84 12.81
CA ARG A 127 4.66 5.72 12.17
C ARG A 127 5.37 6.67 11.22
N VAL A 128 4.84 6.83 10.01
CA VAL A 128 5.33 7.83 9.05
C VAL A 128 4.20 8.78 8.72
N LEU A 129 4.45 10.08 8.90
CA LEU A 129 3.56 11.15 8.45
C LEU A 129 3.92 11.54 7.02
N PHE A 130 2.90 11.60 6.17
CA PHE A 130 3.02 12.06 4.80
C PHE A 130 2.19 13.32 4.59
N THR A 131 2.71 14.18 3.72
CA THR A 131 1.98 15.30 3.11
C THR A 131 1.88 15.09 1.61
N ILE A 132 0.85 15.67 1.00
CA ILE A 132 0.67 15.71 -0.45
C ILE A 132 0.78 17.18 -0.87
N GLU A 133 1.86 17.50 -1.58
CA GLU A 133 2.13 18.85 -2.06
C GLU A 133 1.83 19.01 -3.54
N PRO A 134 1.31 20.17 -3.97
CA PRO A 134 1.23 20.50 -5.39
C PRO A 134 2.65 20.78 -5.93
N ASN A 135 3.17 19.91 -6.80
CA ASN A 135 4.46 20.08 -7.46
C ASN A 135 4.28 20.31 -8.97
N ASN A 136 4.38 21.56 -9.42
CA ASN A 136 4.21 21.93 -10.84
C ASN A 136 2.94 21.32 -11.47
N ALA A 137 1.81 21.47 -10.79
CA ALA A 137 0.49 20.92 -11.13
C ALA A 137 0.30 19.40 -11.01
N LYS A 138 1.31 18.64 -10.57
CA LYS A 138 1.18 17.22 -10.20
C LYS A 138 1.31 17.05 -8.69
N PRO A 139 0.41 16.29 -8.03
CA PRO A 139 0.56 16.01 -6.63
C PRO A 139 1.84 15.19 -6.40
N LEU A 140 2.54 15.48 -5.31
CA LEU A 140 3.70 14.72 -4.86
C LEU A 140 3.48 14.31 -3.42
N LEU A 141 3.51 13.00 -3.17
CA LEU A 141 3.50 12.44 -1.83
C LEU A 141 4.91 12.55 -1.22
N ILE A 142 5.03 13.17 -0.06
CA ILE A 142 6.30 13.43 0.62
C ILE A 142 6.23 12.88 2.05
N PRO A 143 7.16 12.00 2.48
CA PRO A 143 7.31 11.65 3.88
C PRO A 143 7.96 12.83 4.62
N ILE A 144 7.31 13.36 5.65
CA ILE A 144 7.80 14.54 6.38
C ILE A 144 8.30 14.21 7.79
N GLU A 145 7.83 13.11 8.37
CA GLU A 145 8.24 12.70 9.71
C GLU A 145 8.19 11.18 9.85
N ILE A 146 9.17 10.62 10.56
CA ILE A 146 9.22 9.21 10.96
C ILE A 146 9.34 9.16 12.47
N MET A 147 8.40 8.48 13.11
CA MET A 147 8.37 8.25 14.55
C MET A 147 8.50 6.75 14.80
N ALA A 148 9.47 6.34 15.61
CA ALA A 148 9.50 5.00 16.16
C ALA A 148 8.63 4.98 17.43
N GLU A 149 7.69 4.05 17.54
CA GLU A 149 7.08 3.76 18.84
C GLU A 149 8.08 2.91 19.64
N ALA A 150 8.39 3.38 20.86
CA ALA A 150 9.34 2.76 21.79
C ALA A 150 8.72 1.63 22.61
#